data_AF-A0A8J3PF04-F1
#
_entry.id   AF-A0A8J3PF04-F1
#
_cell.length_a   1.000
_cell.length_b   1.000
_cell.length_c   1.000
_cell.angle_alpha   90.00
_cell.angle_beta   90.00
_cell.angle_gamma   90.00
#
_symmetry.space_group_name_H-M   'P 1'
#
loop_
_entity.id
_entity.type
_entity.pdbx_description
1 polymer ?
#
loop_
_entity_poly.entity_id
_entity_poly.type
_entity_poly.pdbx_seq_one_letter_code
_entity_poly.pdbx_strand_id
1 'polypeptide(L)'
;MGRAAAWRIGIGSVLIAASCLQMFAPAWVFAPPQQRLFGLSIVPVFALGLCSALFAVGVIVAGGGICAACGGTSLWDIAVRDPLMLLRLLACGTAAGLILEIVAQWLGRLWYYPWWTSWFYALVLIPGFALYWLFIVESYLAAKAALDAVARRRAVRRPVLLWPVGAASVVVFAALTIRWYAERGFTFDVTGPTPQAPPFGYAVLAFAGCALLSGALAAAVASRHWVPFAAILLASAVVAVLFEVPNAVHRQWAYDHFPGPVLPGGLPLTMFLSWPMQYVVFLAVPAALMPSAAALFWQPPRPDEPDHAESEPAARARAGAEVDEAR
;
A
#
# COMPACT_ATOMS: atom_id res chain seq x y z
N MET A 1 -26.44 7.03 1.38
CA MET A 1 -25.44 6.09 1.96
C MET A 1 -26.19 4.97 2.68
N GLY A 2 -25.95 3.71 2.32
CA GLY A 2 -26.58 2.57 3.01
C GLY A 2 -26.07 2.41 4.45
N ARG A 3 -26.91 1.89 5.36
CA ARG A 3 -26.55 1.69 6.78
C ARG A 3 -25.29 0.83 6.96
N ALA A 4 -25.09 -0.18 6.11
CA ALA A 4 -23.91 -1.05 6.15
C ALA A 4 -22.61 -0.31 5.82
N ALA A 5 -22.64 0.61 4.84
CA ALA A 5 -21.47 1.42 4.49
C ALA A 5 -21.08 2.37 5.62
N ALA A 6 -22.06 3.07 6.20
CA ALA A 6 -21.86 3.94 7.36
C ALA A 6 -21.24 3.19 8.56
N TRP A 7 -21.73 1.98 8.82
CA TRP A 7 -21.24 1.11 9.88
C TRP A 7 -19.77 0.70 9.67
N ARG A 8 -19.40 0.28 8.45
CA ARG A 8 -18.00 -0.05 8.10
C ARG A 8 -17.08 1.16 8.29
N ILE A 9 -17.48 2.33 7.80
CA ILE A 9 -16.71 3.58 7.99
C ILE A 9 -16.51 3.88 9.48
N GLY A 10 -17.57 3.74 10.28
CA GLY A 10 -17.53 3.95 11.74
C GLY A 10 -16.55 2.99 12.44
N ILE A 11 -16.69 1.68 12.23
CA ILE A 11 -15.79 0.68 12.81
C ILE A 11 -14.35 0.94 12.38
N GLY A 12 -14.11 1.11 11.08
CA GLY A 12 -12.76 1.31 10.56
C GLY A 12 -12.09 2.55 11.17
N SER A 13 -12.85 3.64 11.32
CA SER A 13 -12.39 4.87 11.97
C SER A 13 -12.06 4.66 13.45
N VAL A 14 -12.86 3.87 14.18
CA VAL A 14 -12.57 3.50 15.58
C VAL A 14 -11.29 2.68 15.68
N LEU A 15 -11.06 1.73 14.78
CA LEU A 15 -9.83 0.92 14.76
C LEU A 15 -8.59 1.76 14.45
N ILE A 16 -8.69 2.69 13.49
CA ILE A 16 -7.61 3.66 13.21
C ILE A 16 -7.34 4.53 14.44
N ALA A 17 -8.36 5.06 15.11
CA ALA A 17 -8.18 5.83 16.34
C ALA A 17 -7.56 4.99 17.47
N ALA A 18 -7.98 3.73 17.62
CA ALA A 18 -7.43 2.80 18.60
C ALA A 18 -5.94 2.51 18.34
N SER A 19 -5.50 2.48 17.07
CA SER A 19 -4.07 2.34 16.73
C SER A 19 -3.21 3.50 17.24
N CYS A 20 -3.80 4.67 17.49
CA CYS A 20 -3.10 5.83 18.05
C CYS A 20 -2.90 5.72 19.58
N LEU A 21 -3.51 4.72 20.24
CA LEU A 21 -3.31 4.51 21.68
C LEU A 21 -1.84 4.26 22.05
N GLN A 22 -1.03 3.74 21.12
CA GLN A 22 0.42 3.62 21.31
C GLN A 22 1.07 4.96 21.67
N MET A 23 0.57 6.09 21.19
CA MET A 23 1.17 7.41 21.46
C MET A 23 1.08 7.80 22.95
N PHE A 24 0.14 7.21 23.68
CA PHE A 24 -0.04 7.42 25.12
C PHE A 24 0.69 6.38 25.97
N ALA A 25 1.28 5.36 25.35
CA ALA A 25 2.06 4.38 26.07
C ALA A 25 3.31 5.06 26.67
N PRO A 26 3.60 4.87 27.97
CA PRO A 26 4.70 5.54 28.62
C PRO A 26 6.05 5.24 27.96
N ALA A 27 6.92 6.25 27.82
CA ALA A 27 8.23 6.10 27.18
C ALA A 27 9.11 5.00 27.84
N TRP A 28 8.93 4.74 29.14
CA TRP A 28 9.67 3.68 29.83
C TRP A 28 9.36 2.27 29.31
N VAL A 29 8.18 2.05 28.70
CA VAL A 29 7.85 0.79 28.01
C VAL A 29 8.80 0.55 26.82
N PHE A 30 9.27 1.66 26.21
CA PHE A 30 10.15 1.68 25.06
C PHE A 30 11.59 2.11 25.42
N ALA A 31 11.95 2.15 26.71
CA ALA A 31 13.30 2.51 27.16
C ALA A 31 14.07 1.28 27.65
N PRO A 32 15.39 1.18 27.40
CA PRO A 32 16.24 0.16 28.03
C PRO A 32 16.31 0.32 29.56
N PRO A 33 16.52 -0.78 30.33
CA PRO A 33 16.57 -2.17 29.89
C PRO A 33 15.17 -2.76 29.74
N GLN A 34 14.94 -3.46 28.63
CA GLN A 34 13.69 -4.20 28.40
C GLN A 34 13.92 -5.69 28.64
N GLN A 35 12.89 -6.39 29.12
CA GLN A 35 12.89 -7.86 29.12
C GLN A 35 12.93 -8.33 27.66
N ARG A 36 13.94 -9.16 27.34
CA ARG A 36 14.11 -9.74 26.01
C ARG A 36 13.97 -11.24 26.08
N LEU A 37 13.06 -11.79 25.27
CA LEU A 37 12.93 -13.24 25.08
C LEU A 37 13.52 -13.60 23.72
N PHE A 38 14.55 -14.44 23.70
CA PHE A 38 15.31 -14.75 22.47
C PHE A 38 15.81 -13.48 21.73
N GLY A 39 16.19 -12.45 22.50
CA GLY A 39 16.63 -11.15 21.96
C GLY A 39 15.49 -10.21 21.55
N LEU A 40 14.24 -10.67 21.51
CA LEU A 40 13.08 -9.89 21.10
C LEU A 40 12.53 -9.05 22.26
N SER A 41 12.33 -7.76 22.01
CA SER A 41 11.67 -6.84 22.94
C SER A 41 10.16 -7.06 22.93
N ILE A 42 9.68 -8.07 23.67
CA ILE A 42 8.29 -8.58 23.63
C ILE A 42 7.28 -7.43 23.67
N VAL A 43 7.30 -6.62 24.72
CA VAL A 43 6.24 -5.63 24.97
C VAL A 43 6.16 -4.60 23.84
N PRO A 44 7.26 -3.92 23.43
CA PRO A 44 7.25 -3.05 22.26
C PRO A 44 6.76 -3.75 20.98
N VAL A 45 7.24 -4.96 20.70
CA VAL A 45 6.91 -5.67 19.45
C VAL A 45 5.42 -5.98 19.36
N PHE A 46 4.83 -6.51 20.43
CA PHE A 46 3.40 -6.82 20.42
C PHE A 46 2.53 -5.57 20.48
N ALA A 47 2.90 -4.56 21.27
CA ALA A 47 2.13 -3.32 21.36
C ALA A 47 2.11 -2.57 20.02
N LEU A 48 3.27 -2.37 19.40
CA LEU A 48 3.40 -1.67 18.13
C LEU A 48 2.80 -2.51 16.99
N GLY A 49 3.08 -3.82 16.96
CA GLY A 49 2.50 -4.74 15.98
C GLY A 49 0.98 -4.79 16.02
N LEU A 50 0.38 -4.83 17.21
CA LEU A 50 -1.08 -4.75 17.37
C LEU A 50 -1.61 -3.41 16.87
N CYS A 51 -0.96 -2.30 17.19
CA CYS A 51 -1.38 -0.98 16.72
C CYS A 51 -1.31 -0.87 15.20
N SER A 52 -0.23 -1.34 14.55
CA SER A 52 -0.16 -1.38 13.08
C SER A 52 -1.24 -2.28 12.48
N ALA A 53 -1.55 -3.42 13.10
CA ALA A 53 -2.60 -4.31 12.63
C ALA A 53 -3.99 -3.64 12.76
N LEU A 54 -4.28 -2.98 13.88
CA LEU A 54 -5.50 -2.20 14.07
C LEU A 54 -5.63 -1.09 13.03
N PHE A 55 -4.53 -0.37 12.76
CA PHE A 55 -4.49 0.65 11.72
C PHE A 55 -4.82 0.05 10.35
N ALA A 56 -4.10 -0.98 9.93
CA ALA A 56 -4.26 -1.62 8.64
C ALA A 56 -5.68 -2.16 8.44
N VAL A 57 -6.19 -2.92 9.41
CA VAL A 57 -7.57 -3.45 9.39
C VAL A 57 -8.57 -2.30 9.39
N GLY A 58 -8.33 -1.24 10.18
CA GLY A 58 -9.18 -0.07 10.21
C GLY A 58 -9.28 0.64 8.87
N VAL A 59 -8.14 0.85 8.18
CA VAL A 59 -8.09 1.40 6.82
C VAL A 59 -8.81 0.49 5.83
N ILE A 60 -8.63 -0.82 5.92
CA ILE A 60 -9.29 -1.78 5.02
C ILE A 60 -10.82 -1.71 5.19
N VAL A 61 -11.29 -1.73 6.44
CA VAL A 61 -12.73 -1.71 6.76
C VAL A 61 -13.36 -0.36 6.40
N ALA A 62 -12.71 0.76 6.74
CA ALA A 62 -13.18 2.09 6.38
C ALA A 62 -13.19 2.31 4.87
N GLY A 63 -12.11 1.90 4.19
CA GLY A 63 -11.98 1.99 2.73
C GLY A 63 -13.07 1.20 2.01
N GLY A 64 -13.34 -0.03 2.44
CA GLY A 64 -14.43 -0.83 1.89
C GLY A 64 -15.82 -0.20 2.13
N GLY A 65 -16.00 0.50 3.25
CA GLY A 65 -17.20 1.30 3.51
C GLY A 65 -17.33 2.53 2.59
N ILE A 66 -16.22 3.23 2.32
CA ILE A 66 -16.18 4.38 1.41
C ILE A 66 -16.44 3.93 -0.03
N CYS A 67 -15.79 2.86 -0.49
CA CYS A 67 -16.04 2.24 -1.78
C CYS A 67 -17.53 1.94 -1.96
N ALA A 68 -18.13 1.23 -0.99
CA ALA A 68 -19.56 0.92 -1.03
C ALA A 68 -20.47 2.18 -1.02
N ALA A 69 -20.09 3.23 -0.29
CA ALA A 69 -20.85 4.49 -0.27
C ALA A 69 -20.78 5.26 -1.60
N CYS A 70 -19.69 5.08 -2.36
CA CYS A 70 -19.43 5.76 -3.63
C CYS A 70 -19.70 4.87 -4.86
N GLY A 71 -20.21 3.64 -4.68
CA GLY A 71 -20.46 2.70 -5.78
C GLY A 71 -19.18 2.16 -6.44
N GLY A 72 -18.07 2.13 -5.71
CA GLY A 72 -16.80 1.57 -6.15
C GLY A 72 -16.57 0.15 -5.62
N THR A 73 -15.69 -0.59 -6.30
CA THR A 73 -15.27 -1.94 -5.90
C THR A 73 -14.20 -1.91 -4.81
N SER A 74 -14.41 -2.62 -3.71
CA SER A 74 -13.39 -2.86 -2.67
C SER A 74 -12.66 -4.20 -2.86
N LEU A 75 -11.49 -4.37 -2.20
CA LEU A 75 -10.83 -5.67 -2.11
C LEU A 75 -11.68 -6.71 -1.38
N TRP A 76 -12.51 -6.28 -0.42
CA TRP A 76 -13.45 -7.15 0.27
C TRP A 76 -14.48 -7.75 -0.69
N ASP A 77 -15.01 -6.95 -1.60
CA ASP A 77 -15.98 -7.42 -2.60
C ASP A 77 -15.36 -8.45 -3.53
N ILE A 78 -14.08 -8.27 -3.89
CA ILE A 78 -13.31 -9.24 -4.68
C ILE A 78 -13.12 -10.54 -3.89
N ALA A 79 -12.75 -10.44 -2.61
CA ALA A 79 -12.51 -11.60 -1.74
C ALA A 79 -13.76 -12.47 -1.54
N VAL A 80 -14.92 -11.84 -1.35
CA VAL A 80 -16.20 -12.56 -1.16
C VAL A 80 -16.64 -13.26 -2.44
N ARG A 81 -16.41 -12.65 -3.61
CA ARG A 81 -16.80 -13.21 -4.91
C ARG A 81 -15.87 -14.32 -5.37
N ASP A 82 -14.56 -14.14 -5.19
CA ASP A 82 -13.53 -15.08 -5.62
C ASP A 82 -12.39 -15.13 -4.60
N PRO A 83 -12.40 -16.09 -3.65
CA PRO A 83 -11.33 -16.24 -2.66
C PRO A 83 -10.00 -16.63 -3.29
N LEU A 84 -9.99 -17.26 -4.47
CA LEU A 84 -8.73 -17.56 -5.19
C LEU A 84 -8.12 -16.27 -5.76
N MET A 85 -8.96 -15.32 -6.19
CA MET A 85 -8.51 -13.98 -6.55
C MET A 85 -7.85 -13.28 -5.36
N LEU A 86 -8.41 -13.39 -4.15
CA LEU A 86 -7.77 -12.85 -2.95
C LEU A 86 -6.38 -13.46 -2.74
N LEU A 87 -6.22 -14.78 -2.84
CA LEU A 87 -4.90 -15.41 -2.71
C LEU A 87 -3.89 -14.89 -3.75
N ARG A 88 -4.33 -14.68 -5.00
CA ARG A 88 -3.49 -14.08 -6.05
C ARG A 88 -3.11 -12.65 -5.72
N LEU A 89 -4.06 -11.86 -5.21
CA LEU A 89 -3.81 -10.48 -4.76
C LEU A 89 -2.82 -10.44 -3.59
N LEU A 90 -2.97 -11.33 -2.60
CA LEU A 90 -2.03 -11.45 -1.47
C LEU A 90 -0.62 -11.85 -1.94
N ALA A 91 -0.53 -12.78 -2.90
CA ALA A 91 0.75 -13.15 -3.49
C ALA A 91 1.39 -11.98 -4.25
N CYS A 92 0.62 -11.23 -5.03
CA CYS A 92 1.08 -10.02 -5.71
C CYS A 92 1.52 -8.93 -4.72
N GLY A 93 0.76 -8.75 -3.64
CA GLY A 93 1.07 -7.81 -2.56
C GLY A 93 2.35 -8.17 -1.83
N THR A 94 2.55 -9.46 -1.54
CA THR A 94 3.80 -9.97 -0.97
C THR A 94 4.97 -9.70 -1.91
N ALA A 95 4.82 -9.95 -3.22
CA ALA A 95 5.86 -9.66 -4.20
C ALA A 95 6.18 -8.16 -4.27
N ALA A 96 5.17 -7.30 -4.25
CA ALA A 96 5.36 -5.86 -4.24
C ALA A 96 6.05 -5.38 -2.95
N GLY A 97 5.68 -5.94 -1.79
CA GLY A 97 6.34 -5.66 -0.50
C GLY A 97 7.79 -6.11 -0.47
N LEU A 98 8.09 -7.29 -1.01
CA LEU A 98 9.47 -7.76 -1.16
C LEU A 98 10.30 -6.84 -2.06
N ILE A 99 9.73 -6.35 -3.17
CA ILE A 99 10.41 -5.38 -4.04
C ILE A 99 10.70 -4.09 -3.27
N LEU A 100 9.72 -3.56 -2.52
CA LEU A 100 9.90 -2.39 -1.68
C LEU A 100 11.04 -2.63 -0.68
N GLU A 101 11.02 -3.74 0.04
CA GLU A 101 11.99 -4.06 1.08
C GLU A 101 13.40 -4.24 0.50
N ILE A 102 13.54 -4.97 -0.61
CA ILE A 102 14.82 -5.15 -1.30
C ILE A 102 15.38 -3.79 -1.71
N VAL A 103 14.57 -2.96 -2.38
CA VAL A 103 15.04 -1.69 -2.95
C VAL A 103 15.31 -0.67 -1.87
N ALA A 104 14.38 -0.46 -0.93
CA ALA A 104 14.46 0.62 0.02
C ALA A 104 15.13 0.23 1.34
N GLN A 105 14.88 -0.97 1.87
CA GLN A 105 15.51 -1.39 3.12
C GLN A 105 16.87 -2.05 2.87
N TRP A 106 16.96 -3.10 2.05
CA TRP A 106 18.20 -3.88 1.91
C TRP A 106 19.25 -3.18 1.07
N LEU A 107 18.84 -2.62 -0.08
CA LEU A 107 19.75 -1.91 -0.97
C LEU A 107 19.80 -0.43 -0.63
N GLY A 108 18.67 0.20 -0.32
CA GLY A 108 18.59 1.63 -0.04
C GLY A 108 18.96 2.03 1.38
N ARG A 109 18.87 1.08 2.33
CA ARG A 109 19.10 1.33 3.77
C ARG A 109 18.26 2.45 4.35
N LEU A 110 17.08 2.69 3.81
CA LEU A 110 16.28 3.87 4.15
C LEU A 110 15.70 3.82 5.57
N TRP A 111 15.47 2.62 6.12
CA TRP A 111 15.03 2.42 7.49
C TRP A 111 15.51 1.08 8.07
N TYR A 112 15.33 0.92 9.38
CA TYR A 112 15.53 -0.32 10.13
C TYR A 112 14.48 -0.48 11.24
N TYR A 113 14.38 -1.69 11.80
CA TYR A 113 13.40 -2.05 12.83
C TYR A 113 14.09 -2.27 14.20
N PRO A 114 14.17 -1.24 15.07
CA PRO A 114 14.98 -1.29 16.29
C PRO A 114 14.48 -2.29 17.33
N TRP A 115 13.20 -2.67 17.26
CA TRP A 115 12.57 -3.58 18.22
C TRP A 115 12.61 -5.04 17.79
N TRP A 116 13.02 -5.32 16.56
CA TRP A 116 12.92 -6.64 15.96
C TRP A 116 14.23 -7.40 16.08
N THR A 117 14.16 -8.72 15.92
CA THR A 117 15.30 -9.59 15.65
C THR A 117 15.22 -10.06 14.20
N SER A 118 16.34 -10.49 13.61
CA SER A 118 16.35 -10.97 12.22
C SER A 118 15.42 -12.18 11.99
N TRP A 119 15.29 -13.07 12.98
CA TRP A 119 14.36 -14.21 12.89
C TRP A 119 12.90 -13.77 12.96
N PHE A 120 12.59 -12.79 13.81
CA PHE A 120 11.22 -12.28 13.93
C PHE A 120 10.83 -11.51 12.67
N TYR A 121 11.74 -10.69 12.16
CA TYR A 121 11.61 -10.04 10.85
C TYR A 121 11.27 -11.05 9.76
N ALA A 122 12.00 -12.18 9.66
CA ALA A 122 11.72 -13.22 8.67
C ALA A 122 10.34 -13.87 8.84
N LEU A 123 9.87 -14.04 10.09
CA LEU A 123 8.55 -14.60 10.40
C LEU A 123 7.41 -13.67 9.94
N VAL A 124 7.55 -12.36 10.19
CA VAL A 124 6.49 -11.38 9.91
C VAL A 124 6.54 -10.81 8.50
N LEU A 125 7.61 -11.06 7.76
CA LEU A 125 7.85 -10.50 6.42
C LEU A 125 6.65 -10.70 5.48
N ILE A 126 6.22 -11.95 5.30
CA ILE A 126 5.14 -12.30 4.37
C ILE A 126 3.78 -11.77 4.85
N PRO A 127 3.28 -12.12 6.06
CA PRO A 127 1.96 -11.65 6.50
C PRO A 127 1.92 -10.12 6.68
N GLY A 128 3.03 -9.52 7.13
CA GLY A 128 3.18 -8.08 7.29
C GLY A 128 3.08 -7.36 5.94
N PHE A 129 3.79 -7.83 4.91
CA PHE A 129 3.70 -7.22 3.57
C PHE A 129 2.37 -7.42 2.89
N ALA A 130 1.75 -8.58 3.05
CA ALA A 130 0.41 -8.80 2.53
C ALA A 130 -0.58 -7.81 3.15
N LEU A 131 -0.56 -7.65 4.48
CA LEU A 131 -1.42 -6.70 5.19
C LEU A 131 -1.08 -5.24 4.83
N TYR A 132 0.21 -4.90 4.74
CA TYR A 132 0.69 -3.58 4.35
C TYR A 132 0.17 -3.19 2.97
N TRP A 133 0.32 -4.09 2.00
CA TRP A 133 -0.19 -3.91 0.65
C TRP A 133 -1.72 -3.77 0.61
N LEU A 134 -2.45 -4.61 1.35
CA LEU A 134 -3.91 -4.57 1.39
C LEU A 134 -4.45 -3.19 1.80
N PHE A 135 -3.92 -2.58 2.87
CA PHE A 135 -4.42 -1.28 3.31
C PHE A 135 -4.00 -0.15 2.36
N ILE A 136 -2.83 -0.25 1.72
CA ILE A 136 -2.39 0.71 0.70
C ILE A 136 -3.36 0.67 -0.49
N VAL A 137 -3.67 -0.52 -0.99
CA VAL A 137 -4.59 -0.65 -2.13
C VAL A 137 -6.02 -0.28 -1.75
N GLU A 138 -6.50 -0.67 -0.57
CA GLU A 138 -7.87 -0.34 -0.16
C GLU A 138 -8.05 1.17 0.06
N SER A 139 -7.07 1.85 0.68
CA SER A 139 -7.11 3.32 0.81
C SER A 139 -7.04 4.02 -0.55
N TYR A 140 -6.27 3.48 -1.50
CA TYR A 140 -6.25 3.96 -2.88
C TYR A 140 -7.62 3.80 -3.55
N LEU A 141 -8.24 2.62 -3.46
CA LEU A 141 -9.55 2.36 -4.05
C LEU A 141 -10.63 3.25 -3.46
N ALA A 142 -10.60 3.49 -2.15
CA ALA A 142 -11.51 4.41 -1.48
C ALA A 142 -11.37 5.84 -1.99
N ALA A 143 -10.14 6.35 -2.09
CA ALA A 143 -9.86 7.67 -2.64
C ALA A 143 -10.28 7.77 -4.11
N LYS A 144 -9.99 6.73 -4.91
CA LYS A 144 -10.39 6.64 -6.32
C LYS A 144 -11.90 6.64 -6.47
N ALA A 145 -12.64 5.84 -5.70
CA ALA A 145 -14.10 5.77 -5.77
C ALA A 145 -14.74 7.13 -5.45
N ALA A 146 -14.24 7.84 -4.43
CA ALA A 146 -14.71 9.18 -4.10
C ALA A 146 -14.46 10.21 -5.23
N LEU A 147 -13.29 10.13 -5.87
CA LEU A 147 -12.93 11.02 -6.98
C LEU A 147 -13.64 10.66 -8.30
N ASP A 148 -13.83 9.38 -8.59
CA ASP A 148 -14.57 8.89 -9.77
C ASP A 148 -16.04 9.34 -9.73
N ALA A 149 -16.65 9.42 -8.53
CA ALA A 149 -18.01 9.93 -8.36
C ALA A 149 -18.21 11.37 -8.84
N VAL A 150 -17.14 12.17 -8.93
CA VAL A 150 -17.19 13.58 -9.36
C VAL A 150 -16.46 13.85 -10.68
N ALA A 151 -15.71 12.88 -11.21
CA ALA A 151 -14.90 13.05 -12.40
C ALA A 151 -15.73 12.96 -13.69
N ARG A 152 -15.53 13.92 -14.60
CA ARG A 152 -16.11 13.87 -15.95
C ARG A 152 -15.29 12.95 -16.85
N ARG A 153 -15.97 12.07 -17.59
CA ARG A 153 -15.36 11.11 -18.54
C ARG A 153 -14.71 11.85 -19.72
N ARG A 154 -13.54 11.38 -20.17
CA ARG A 154 -12.85 11.89 -21.36
C ARG A 154 -12.41 10.75 -22.26
N ALA A 155 -12.33 11.05 -23.57
CA ALA A 155 -11.94 10.10 -24.58
C ALA A 155 -10.48 9.62 -24.39
N VAL A 156 -10.29 8.31 -24.51
CA VAL A 156 -9.01 7.62 -24.31
C VAL A 156 -8.14 7.79 -25.55
N ARG A 157 -6.86 8.17 -25.37
CA ARG A 157 -5.85 8.09 -26.43
C ARG A 157 -5.02 6.81 -26.29
N ARG A 158 -4.38 6.39 -27.39
CA ARG A 158 -3.49 5.23 -27.37
C ARG A 158 -2.33 5.45 -26.38
N PRO A 159 -1.99 4.45 -25.56
CA PRO A 159 -0.85 4.53 -24.65
C PRO A 159 0.47 4.67 -25.40
N VAL A 160 1.42 5.38 -24.81
CA VAL A 160 2.82 5.42 -25.26
C VAL A 160 3.58 4.32 -24.53
N LEU A 161 4.44 3.58 -25.23
CA LEU A 161 5.29 2.57 -24.63
C LEU A 161 6.48 3.23 -23.92
N LEU A 162 6.47 3.21 -22.58
CA LEU A 162 7.54 3.78 -21.74
C LEU A 162 8.46 2.71 -21.11
N TRP A 163 8.20 1.43 -21.41
CA TRP A 163 8.97 0.31 -20.86
C TRP A 163 10.49 0.40 -21.13
N PRO A 164 11.00 0.91 -22.28
CA PRO A 164 12.44 1.00 -22.49
C PRO A 164 13.11 1.96 -21.50
N VAL A 165 12.44 3.07 -21.17
CA VAL A 165 12.90 4.04 -20.18
C VAL A 165 12.87 3.42 -18.77
N GLY A 166 11.81 2.67 -18.47
CA GLY A 166 11.71 1.91 -17.22
C GLY A 166 12.85 0.90 -17.07
N ALA A 167 13.10 0.10 -18.11
CA ALA A 167 14.17 -0.89 -18.13
C ALA A 167 15.55 -0.24 -17.99
N ALA A 168 15.83 0.82 -18.74
CA ALA A 168 17.08 1.58 -18.62
C ALA A 168 17.27 2.13 -17.20
N SER A 169 16.21 2.65 -16.57
CA SER A 169 16.27 3.17 -15.19
C SER A 169 16.63 2.09 -14.17
N VAL A 170 16.02 0.89 -14.30
CA VAL A 170 16.34 -0.25 -13.43
C VAL A 170 17.77 -0.76 -13.65
N VAL A 171 18.24 -0.81 -14.90
CA VAL A 171 19.62 -1.21 -15.23
C VAL A 171 20.63 -0.21 -14.65
N VAL A 172 20.38 1.08 -14.80
CA VAL A 172 21.24 2.14 -14.22
C VAL A 172 21.24 2.05 -12.70
N PHE A 173 20.08 1.87 -12.06
CA PHE A 173 19.99 1.63 -10.62
C PHE A 173 20.83 0.43 -10.18
N ALA A 174 20.72 -0.71 -10.88
CA ALA A 174 21.47 -1.92 -10.56
C ALA A 174 22.97 -1.69 -10.68
N ALA A 175 23.43 -1.08 -11.79
CA ALA A 175 24.85 -0.78 -12.01
C ALA A 175 25.42 0.17 -10.94
N LEU A 176 24.69 1.23 -10.59
CA LEU A 176 25.10 2.19 -9.58
C LEU A 176 25.15 1.56 -8.18
N THR A 177 24.19 0.70 -7.85
CA THR A 177 24.12 0.00 -6.57
C THR A 177 25.21 -1.05 -6.43
N ILE A 178 25.47 -1.83 -7.48
CA ILE A 178 26.57 -2.81 -7.52
C ILE A 178 27.91 -2.10 -7.33
N ARG A 179 28.16 -1.01 -8.08
CA ARG A 179 29.39 -0.23 -7.93
C ARG A 179 29.54 0.32 -6.51
N TRP A 180 28.48 0.89 -5.95
CA TRP A 180 28.50 1.44 -4.59
C TRP A 180 28.95 0.40 -3.55
N TYR A 181 28.35 -0.79 -3.60
CA TYR A 181 28.65 -1.86 -2.65
C TYR A 181 29.97 -2.59 -2.93
N ALA A 182 30.43 -2.64 -4.19
CA ALA A 182 31.75 -3.16 -4.52
C ALA A 182 32.88 -2.31 -3.90
N GLU A 183 32.68 -0.99 -3.81
CA GLU A 183 33.67 -0.06 -3.25
C GLU A 183 33.63 0.03 -1.72
N ARG A 184 32.47 -0.17 -1.10
CA ARG A 184 32.24 0.11 0.33
C ARG A 184 32.03 -1.14 1.18
N GLY A 185 31.64 -2.26 0.57
CA GLY A 185 31.18 -3.46 1.25
C GLY A 185 29.67 -3.45 1.47
N PHE A 186 29.08 -4.63 1.70
CA PHE A 186 27.66 -4.78 2.00
C PHE A 186 27.48 -5.45 3.37
N THR A 187 26.65 -4.86 4.22
CA THR A 187 26.30 -5.43 5.53
C THR A 187 24.80 -5.64 5.62
N PHE A 188 24.35 -6.88 5.76
CA PHE A 188 22.94 -7.18 5.97
C PHE A 188 22.57 -6.98 7.44
N ASP A 189 22.02 -5.81 7.75
CA ASP A 189 21.38 -5.52 9.04
C ASP A 189 20.01 -4.88 8.80
N VAL A 190 18.98 -5.45 9.44
CA VAL A 190 17.58 -5.00 9.37
C VAL A 190 17.14 -4.34 10.67
N THR A 191 17.97 -4.40 11.71
CA THR A 191 17.66 -4.02 13.10
C THR A 191 18.47 -2.84 13.60
N GLY A 192 19.59 -2.55 12.96
CA GLY A 192 20.48 -1.45 13.31
C GLY A 192 20.71 -0.47 12.15
N PRO A 193 21.21 0.73 12.46
CA PRO A 193 21.63 1.69 11.45
C PRO A 193 22.86 1.18 10.71
N THR A 194 22.87 1.36 9.38
CA THR A 194 23.98 0.92 8.53
C THR A 194 24.77 2.12 8.01
N PRO A 195 26.08 2.24 8.29
CA PRO A 195 26.84 3.45 7.95
C PRO A 195 27.04 3.69 6.44
N GLN A 196 26.67 2.74 5.57
CA GLN A 196 27.01 2.73 4.15
C GLN A 196 25.80 2.78 3.20
N ALA A 197 24.77 3.55 3.56
CA ALA A 197 23.60 3.73 2.71
C ALA A 197 23.95 4.42 1.37
N PRO A 198 23.50 3.90 0.22
CA PRO A 198 23.65 4.60 -1.05
C PRO A 198 22.80 5.87 -1.09
N PRO A 199 23.09 6.80 -2.02
CA PRO A 199 22.27 7.98 -2.21
C PRO A 199 20.80 7.61 -2.47
N PHE A 200 19.86 8.30 -1.79
CA PHE A 200 18.42 8.11 -1.95
C PHE A 200 17.93 8.14 -3.41
N GLY A 201 18.61 8.91 -4.28
CA GLY A 201 18.34 8.96 -5.70
C GLY A 201 18.39 7.60 -6.42
N TYR A 202 19.13 6.63 -5.88
CA TYR A 202 19.16 5.26 -6.42
C TYR A 202 17.82 4.57 -6.23
N ALA A 203 17.23 4.66 -5.03
CA ALA A 203 15.88 4.13 -4.76
C ALA A 203 14.82 4.84 -5.63
N VAL A 204 14.98 6.16 -5.84
CA VAL A 204 14.09 6.92 -6.74
C VAL A 204 14.14 6.38 -8.17
N LEU A 205 15.33 6.10 -8.70
CA LEU A 205 15.52 5.50 -10.02
C LEU A 205 14.89 4.11 -10.11
N ALA A 206 15.05 3.28 -9.08
CA ALA A 206 14.46 1.94 -9.03
C ALA A 206 12.92 2.00 -9.07
N PHE A 207 12.32 2.82 -8.20
CA PHE A 207 10.86 2.95 -8.13
C PHE A 207 10.26 3.58 -9.38
N ALA A 208 10.88 4.63 -9.92
CA ALA A 208 10.48 5.22 -11.19
C ALA A 208 10.61 4.20 -12.34
N GLY A 209 11.69 3.41 -12.35
CA GLY A 209 11.90 2.32 -13.29
C GLY A 209 10.79 1.27 -13.24
N CYS A 210 10.49 0.73 -12.05
CA CYS A 210 9.41 -0.23 -11.83
C CYS A 210 8.04 0.35 -12.23
N ALA A 211 7.78 1.62 -11.93
CA ALA A 211 6.56 2.31 -12.32
C ALA A 211 6.39 2.39 -13.85
N LEU A 212 7.46 2.76 -14.57
CA LEU A 212 7.45 2.91 -16.02
C LEU A 212 7.44 1.57 -16.79
N LEU A 213 7.91 0.50 -16.15
CA LEU A 213 7.73 -0.86 -16.66
C LEU A 213 6.26 -1.29 -16.66
N SER A 214 5.45 -0.74 -15.75
CA SER A 214 4.00 -0.94 -15.78
C SER A 214 3.37 -0.08 -16.87
N GLY A 215 2.95 -0.72 -17.96
CA GLY A 215 2.20 -0.06 -19.03
C GLY A 215 0.89 0.59 -18.56
N ALA A 216 0.40 0.25 -17.36
CA ALA A 216 -0.83 0.79 -16.79
C ALA A 216 -0.71 2.27 -16.41
N LEU A 217 0.44 2.69 -15.85
CA LEU A 217 0.72 4.10 -15.56
C LEU A 217 0.74 4.92 -16.86
N ALA A 218 1.45 4.42 -17.87
CA ALA A 218 1.54 5.06 -19.18
C ALA A 218 0.16 5.16 -19.85
N ALA A 219 -0.69 4.14 -19.70
CA ALA A 219 -2.08 4.14 -20.18
C ALA A 219 -2.96 5.15 -19.43
N ALA A 220 -2.80 5.30 -18.11
CA ALA A 220 -3.52 6.31 -17.34
C ALA A 220 -3.13 7.74 -17.75
N VAL A 221 -1.84 8.02 -17.95
CA VAL A 221 -1.36 9.31 -18.47
C VAL A 221 -1.92 9.57 -19.87
N ALA A 222 -1.81 8.59 -20.77
CA ALA A 222 -2.26 8.74 -22.15
C ALA A 222 -3.77 8.96 -22.27
N SER A 223 -4.56 8.29 -21.42
CA SER A 223 -6.02 8.47 -21.35
C SER A 223 -6.44 9.80 -20.71
N ARG A 224 -5.49 10.62 -20.21
CA ARG A 224 -5.74 11.85 -19.44
C ARG A 224 -6.70 11.63 -18.27
N HIS A 225 -6.73 10.39 -17.76
CA HIS A 225 -7.50 10.02 -16.60
C HIS A 225 -6.69 10.42 -15.37
N TRP A 226 -7.02 11.58 -14.80
CA TRP A 226 -6.27 12.18 -13.70
C TRP A 226 -6.61 11.53 -12.34
N VAL A 227 -7.74 10.82 -12.24
CA VAL A 227 -8.26 10.25 -10.98
C VAL A 227 -7.24 9.32 -10.30
N PRO A 228 -6.57 8.36 -10.98
CA PRO A 228 -5.58 7.50 -10.34
C PRO A 228 -4.45 8.30 -9.66
N PHE A 229 -3.97 9.35 -10.32
CA PHE A 229 -2.89 10.18 -9.77
C PHE A 229 -3.35 10.99 -8.56
N ALA A 230 -4.55 11.59 -8.62
CA ALA A 230 -5.11 12.31 -7.49
C ALA A 230 -5.47 11.36 -6.34
N ALA A 231 -5.94 10.14 -6.63
CA ALA A 231 -6.22 9.12 -5.62
C ALA A 231 -4.94 8.66 -4.92
N ILE A 232 -3.84 8.47 -5.66
CA ILE A 232 -2.52 8.21 -5.07
C ILE A 232 -2.11 9.35 -4.14
N LEU A 233 -2.18 10.61 -4.60
CA LEU A 233 -1.77 11.76 -3.78
C LEU A 233 -2.64 11.90 -2.52
N LEU A 234 -3.96 11.74 -2.65
CA LEU A 234 -4.89 11.85 -1.53
C LEU A 234 -4.69 10.72 -0.53
N ALA A 235 -4.69 9.47 -0.99
CA ALA A 235 -4.53 8.31 -0.12
C ALA A 235 -3.16 8.33 0.56
N SER A 236 -2.08 8.56 -0.19
CA SER A 236 -0.72 8.64 0.36
C SER A 236 -0.57 9.76 1.37
N ALA A 237 -1.11 10.97 1.13
CA ALA A 237 -1.01 12.05 2.10
C ALA A 237 -1.72 11.72 3.41
N VAL A 238 -2.93 11.16 3.35
CA VAL A 238 -3.70 10.77 4.54
C VAL A 238 -3.03 9.63 5.29
N VAL A 239 -2.70 8.54 4.57
CA VAL A 239 -2.14 7.34 5.19
C VAL A 239 -0.73 7.59 5.72
N ALA A 240 0.12 8.34 5.01
CA ALA A 240 1.44 8.68 5.50
C ALA A 240 1.39 9.42 6.83
N VAL A 241 0.51 10.42 6.98
CA VAL A 241 0.36 11.15 8.24
C VAL A 241 -0.15 10.23 9.35
N LEU A 242 -1.23 9.51 9.10
CA LEU A 242 -1.86 8.69 10.14
C LEU A 242 -1.04 7.47 10.54
N PHE A 243 -0.18 6.95 9.65
CA PHE A 243 0.67 5.80 9.93
C PHE A 243 2.01 6.21 10.53
N GLU A 244 2.62 7.28 10.02
CA GLU A 244 3.99 7.62 10.38
C GLU A 244 4.10 8.46 11.64
N VAL A 245 3.14 9.35 11.89
CA VAL A 245 3.16 10.19 13.09
C VAL A 245 3.08 9.34 14.37
N PRO A 246 2.16 8.36 14.50
CA PRO A 246 2.16 7.47 15.65
C PRO A 246 3.41 6.58 15.72
N ASN A 247 3.90 6.09 14.58
CA ASN A 247 5.13 5.30 14.50
C ASN A 247 6.34 6.06 15.05
N ALA A 248 6.48 7.36 14.74
CA ALA A 248 7.62 8.18 15.13
C ALA A 248 7.85 8.27 16.63
N VAL A 249 6.77 8.20 17.43
CA VAL A 249 6.84 8.34 18.90
C VAL A 249 7.72 7.28 19.52
N HIS A 250 7.57 6.02 19.07
CA HIS A 250 8.28 4.86 19.63
C HIS A 250 9.22 4.20 18.63
N ARG A 251 9.38 4.77 17.43
CA ARG A 251 10.27 4.29 16.35
C ARG A 251 10.02 2.81 16.03
N GLN A 252 8.80 2.46 15.64
CA GLN A 252 8.53 1.08 15.20
C GLN A 252 9.44 0.68 14.04
N TRP A 253 9.70 1.62 13.14
CA TRP A 253 10.90 1.70 12.33
C TRP A 253 11.53 3.10 12.44
N ALA A 254 12.82 3.19 12.17
CA ALA A 254 13.61 4.42 12.26
C ALA A 254 14.23 4.79 10.90
N TYR A 255 14.25 6.08 10.60
CA TYR A 255 14.62 6.63 9.30
C TYR A 255 15.97 7.35 9.33
N ASP A 256 17.06 6.61 9.17
CA ASP A 256 18.40 7.19 9.35
C ASP A 256 19.04 7.70 8.06
N HIS A 257 18.54 7.29 6.89
CA HIS A 257 19.19 7.58 5.60
C HIS A 257 18.29 8.32 4.60
N PHE A 258 17.15 8.82 5.06
CA PHE A 258 16.33 9.73 4.26
C PHE A 258 16.96 11.13 4.23
N PRO A 259 17.08 11.75 3.04
CA PRO A 259 17.69 13.09 2.93
C PRO A 259 16.72 14.19 3.35
N GLY A 260 17.23 15.40 3.56
CA GLY A 260 16.41 16.60 3.74
C GLY A 260 16.05 16.91 5.19
N PRO A 261 15.16 17.88 5.41
CA PRO A 261 14.86 18.39 6.74
C PRO A 261 14.08 17.37 7.58
N VAL A 262 14.44 17.29 8.86
CA VAL A 262 13.75 16.48 9.87
C VAL A 262 12.70 17.36 10.57
N LEU A 263 11.45 16.91 10.58
CA LEU A 263 10.34 17.57 11.24
C LEU A 263 10.41 17.40 12.77
N PRO A 264 9.71 18.25 13.54
CA PRO A 264 9.50 18.00 14.97
C PRO A 264 8.90 16.60 15.17
N GLY A 265 9.58 15.75 15.96
CA GLY A 265 9.22 14.33 16.11
C GLY A 265 10.16 13.36 15.40
N GLY A 266 11.16 13.84 14.65
CA GLY A 266 12.22 12.99 14.12
C GLY A 266 11.94 12.37 12.75
N LEU A 267 10.82 12.73 12.11
CA LEU A 267 10.47 12.23 10.78
C LEU A 267 11.08 13.10 9.68
N PRO A 268 11.81 12.53 8.71
CA PRO A 268 12.30 13.26 7.56
C PRO A 268 11.16 13.62 6.60
N LEU A 269 11.11 14.86 6.10
CA LEU A 269 10.06 15.30 5.19
C LEU A 269 10.02 14.45 3.90
N THR A 270 11.17 14.00 3.43
CA THR A 270 11.30 13.18 2.21
C THR A 270 10.67 11.80 2.35
N MET A 271 10.51 11.29 3.57
CA MET A 271 9.76 10.06 3.81
C MET A 271 8.30 10.26 3.38
N PHE A 272 7.64 11.35 3.78
CA PHE A 272 6.26 11.66 3.33
C PHE A 272 6.16 11.81 1.81
N LEU A 273 7.19 12.40 1.18
CA LEU A 273 7.24 12.53 -0.27
C LEU A 273 7.48 11.20 -1.00
N SER A 274 8.01 10.19 -0.30
CA SER A 274 8.23 8.85 -0.86
C SER A 274 6.96 8.00 -0.89
N TRP A 275 5.96 8.30 -0.06
CA TRP A 275 4.71 7.55 0.00
C TRP A 275 3.97 7.45 -1.34
N PRO A 276 3.77 8.54 -2.12
CA PRO A 276 3.24 8.43 -3.48
C PRO A 276 3.99 7.44 -4.36
N MET A 277 5.32 7.35 -4.24
CA MET A 277 6.14 6.41 -5.01
C MET A 277 5.87 4.97 -4.59
N GLN A 278 5.69 4.71 -3.29
CA GLN A 278 5.30 3.40 -2.79
C GLN A 278 3.97 2.96 -3.39
N TYR A 279 2.95 3.83 -3.38
CA TYR A 279 1.65 3.55 -4.00
C TYR A 279 1.79 3.18 -5.47
N VAL A 280 2.59 3.94 -6.24
CA VAL A 280 2.81 3.63 -7.66
C VAL A 280 3.38 2.21 -7.83
N VAL A 281 4.38 1.81 -7.05
CA VAL A 281 4.98 0.46 -7.10
C VAL A 281 3.96 -0.61 -6.69
N PHE A 282 3.24 -0.39 -5.59
CA PHE A 282 2.24 -1.31 -5.07
C PHE A 282 1.03 -1.50 -5.98
N LEU A 283 0.74 -0.55 -6.87
CA LEU A 283 -0.29 -0.67 -7.90
C LEU A 283 0.29 -1.20 -9.23
N ALA A 284 1.55 -0.91 -9.53
CA ALA A 284 2.24 -1.31 -10.76
C ALA A 284 2.56 -2.82 -10.78
N VAL A 285 3.09 -3.37 -9.68
CA VAL A 285 3.52 -4.78 -9.61
C VAL A 285 2.34 -5.74 -9.77
N PRO A 286 1.22 -5.60 -9.04
CA PRO A 286 0.05 -6.46 -9.27
C PRO A 286 -0.55 -6.27 -10.66
N ALA A 287 -0.52 -5.06 -11.24
CA ALA A 287 -0.98 -4.84 -12.60
C ALA A 287 -0.13 -5.57 -13.66
N ALA A 288 1.17 -5.76 -13.40
CA ALA A 288 2.06 -6.53 -14.26
C ALA A 288 1.86 -8.05 -14.12
N LEU A 289 1.68 -8.53 -12.88
CA LEU A 289 1.48 -9.96 -12.60
C LEU A 289 0.06 -10.44 -12.91
N MET A 290 -0.92 -9.53 -12.77
CA MET A 290 -2.34 -9.80 -12.91
C MET A 290 -3.01 -8.66 -13.69
N PRO A 291 -3.01 -8.71 -15.04
CA PRO A 291 -3.52 -7.63 -15.89
C PRO A 291 -4.97 -7.22 -15.60
N SER A 292 -5.81 -8.12 -15.07
CA SER A 292 -7.17 -7.78 -14.64
C SER A 292 -7.20 -6.75 -13.49
N ALA A 293 -6.20 -6.75 -12.60
CA ALA A 293 -6.05 -5.75 -11.55
C ALA A 293 -5.73 -4.36 -12.14
N ALA A 294 -5.06 -4.30 -13.30
CA ALA A 294 -4.74 -3.04 -13.95
C ALA A 294 -6.00 -2.26 -14.34
N ALA A 295 -7.08 -2.95 -14.72
CA ALA A 295 -8.36 -2.33 -15.03
C ALA A 295 -8.98 -1.68 -13.78
N LEU A 296 -8.98 -2.39 -12.65
CA LEU A 296 -9.48 -1.89 -11.38
C LEU A 296 -8.75 -0.61 -10.95
N PHE A 297 -7.41 -0.62 -11.07
CA PHE A 297 -6.60 0.48 -10.55
C PHE A 297 -6.55 1.68 -11.50
N TRP A 298 -6.39 1.47 -12.80
CA TRP A 298 -5.96 2.54 -13.71
C TRP A 298 -7.00 2.94 -14.74
N GLN A 299 -8.12 2.21 -14.86
CA GLN A 299 -9.18 2.52 -15.81
C GLN A 299 -10.37 3.23 -15.15
N PRO A 300 -11.10 4.06 -15.92
CA PRO A 300 -12.38 4.58 -15.47
C PRO A 300 -13.41 3.43 -15.31
N PRO A 301 -14.44 3.60 -14.47
CA PRO A 301 -15.53 2.62 -14.33
C PRO A 301 -16.17 2.30 -15.70
N ARG A 302 -16.42 1.01 -15.99
CA ARG A 302 -17.07 0.60 -17.24
C ARG A 302 -18.57 0.95 -17.18
N PRO A 303 -19.17 1.51 -18.25
CA PRO A 303 -20.60 1.85 -18.28
C PRO A 303 -21.53 0.63 -18.31
N ASP A 304 -21.07 -0.52 -18.79
CA ASP A 304 -21.92 -1.66 -19.14
C ASP A 304 -21.83 -2.83 -18.15
N GLU A 305 -21.05 -2.70 -17.08
CA GLU A 305 -21.21 -3.60 -15.93
C GLU A 305 -22.32 -3.02 -15.07
N PRO A 306 -23.55 -3.57 -15.13
CA PRO A 306 -24.59 -3.17 -14.19
C PRO A 306 -24.03 -3.36 -12.78
N ASP A 307 -24.44 -2.50 -11.86
CA ASP A 307 -24.19 -2.68 -10.44
C ASP A 307 -24.58 -4.11 -10.08
N HIS A 308 -23.59 -5.01 -9.97
CA HIS A 308 -23.83 -6.45 -9.82
C HIS A 308 -24.56 -6.78 -8.50
N ALA A 309 -24.83 -5.77 -7.68
CA ALA A 309 -25.71 -5.82 -6.53
C ALA A 309 -27.20 -6.05 -6.89
N GLU A 310 -27.65 -5.74 -8.12
CA GLU A 310 -29.04 -5.97 -8.54
C GLU A 310 -29.26 -7.23 -9.39
N SER A 311 -28.20 -7.88 -9.89
CA SER A 311 -28.34 -8.85 -10.98
C SER A 311 -28.68 -10.30 -10.60
N GLU A 312 -28.64 -10.73 -9.33
CA GLU A 312 -29.00 -12.12 -8.98
C GLU A 312 -30.41 -12.29 -8.39
N PRO A 313 -30.90 -11.45 -7.44
CA PRO A 313 -32.24 -11.61 -6.90
C PRO A 313 -33.31 -11.18 -7.90
N ALA A 314 -33.09 -10.08 -8.63
CA ALA A 314 -34.07 -9.56 -9.59
C ALA A 314 -34.14 -10.40 -10.88
N ALA A 315 -33.01 -10.98 -11.32
CA ALA A 315 -33.01 -11.90 -12.46
C ALA A 315 -33.69 -13.24 -12.11
N ARG A 316 -33.49 -13.77 -10.90
CA ARG A 316 -34.23 -14.96 -10.43
C ARG A 316 -35.72 -14.68 -10.20
N ALA A 317 -36.09 -13.49 -9.72
CA ALA A 317 -37.49 -13.10 -9.58
C ALA A 317 -38.20 -12.94 -10.93
N ARG A 318 -37.52 -12.41 -11.95
CA ARG A 318 -38.07 -12.32 -13.31
C ARG A 318 -38.16 -13.68 -14.00
N ALA A 319 -37.13 -14.53 -13.86
CA ALA A 319 -37.16 -15.89 -14.40
C ALA A 319 -38.21 -16.78 -13.71
N GLY A 320 -38.52 -16.54 -12.43
CA GLY A 320 -39.61 -17.22 -11.73
C GLY A 320 -41.00 -16.74 -12.18
N ALA A 321 -41.17 -15.44 -12.42
CA ALA A 321 -42.44 -14.87 -12.88
C ALA A 321 -42.82 -15.30 -14.31
N GLU A 322 -41.85 -15.46 -15.21
CA GLU A 322 -42.10 -15.91 -16.58
C GLU A 322 -42.49 -17.40 -16.68
N VAL A 323 -42.14 -18.22 -15.68
CA VAL A 323 -42.50 -19.65 -15.65
C VAL A 323 -43.94 -19.88 -15.14
N ASP A 324 -44.46 -18.97 -14.31
CA ASP A 324 -45.84 -19.05 -13.81
C ASP A 324 -46.88 -18.49 -14.79
N GLU A 325 -46.51 -17.61 -15.73
CA GLU A 325 -47.41 -17.18 -16.81
C GLU A 325 -47.53 -18.19 -17.96
N ALA A 326 -46.67 -19.21 -17.99
CA ALA A 326 -46.65 -20.25 -19.04
C ALA A 326 -47.38 -21.55 -18.65
N ARG A 327 -48.16 -21.55 -17.56
CA ARG A 327 -49.00 -22.68 -17.10
C ARG A 327 -50.46 -22.27 -17.00
#